data_AF-A0A0G0XGZ8-F1
#
_entry.id   AF-A0A0G0XGZ8-F1
#
_cell.length_a   1.000
_cell.length_b   1.000
_cell.length_c   1.000
_cell.angle_alpha   90.00
_cell.angle_beta   90.00
_cell.angle_gamma   90.00
#
_symmetry.space_group_name_H-M   'P 1'
#
loop_
_entity.id
_entity.type
_entity.pdbx_description
1 polymer ?
#
loop_
_entity_poly.entity_id
_entity_poly.type
_entity_poly.pdbx_seq_one_letter_code
_entity_poly.pdbx_strand_id
1 'polypeptide(L)'
;MCGSSVMNLTAKKLRKKNMKIKDLPKIERPREKLVAKGAENLKDSELLAILFRTGKAGKNVIEIASQILAKHSKKRLLQMTYQDLVKIGGIDSAKATILLAAFELAKRALEVND
;
A
#
# COMPACT_ATOMS: atom_id res chain seq x y z
N MET A 1 32.74 12.37 -28.58
CA MET A 1 31.28 12.20 -28.51
C MET A 1 30.95 11.44 -27.23
N CYS A 2 30.68 12.15 -26.13
CA CYS A 2 30.52 11.54 -24.81
C CYS A 2 29.06 11.64 -24.36
N GLY A 3 28.48 10.48 -24.04
CA GLY A 3 27.08 10.29 -23.70
C GLY A 3 26.67 11.03 -22.42
N SER A 4 25.53 11.71 -22.50
CA SER A 4 24.91 12.45 -21.38
C SER A 4 23.47 12.02 -21.10
N SER A 5 23.09 10.76 -21.35
CA SER A 5 21.69 10.31 -21.22
C SER A 5 21.38 9.47 -19.96
N VAL A 6 22.37 9.03 -19.20
CA VAL A 6 22.15 8.10 -18.06
C VAL A 6 21.98 8.74 -16.68
N MET A 7 22.19 10.06 -16.51
CA MET A 7 22.13 10.70 -15.18
C MET A 7 20.73 11.16 -14.72
N ASN A 8 19.68 11.08 -15.54
CA ASN A 8 18.35 11.63 -15.18
C ASN A 8 17.38 10.64 -14.51
N LEU A 9 17.62 9.34 -14.60
CA LEU A 9 16.74 8.31 -14.01
C LEU A 9 16.94 8.12 -12.50
N THR A 10 18.15 8.39 -12.01
CA THR A 10 18.53 8.26 -10.58
C THR A 10 17.98 9.41 -9.73
N ALA A 11 18.00 10.65 -10.22
CA ALA A 11 17.46 11.82 -9.51
C ALA A 11 15.93 11.76 -9.31
N LYS A 12 15.20 11.22 -10.29
CA LYS A 12 13.73 11.03 -10.22
C LYS A 12 13.32 9.98 -9.17
N LYS A 13 14.18 8.99 -8.93
CA LYS A 13 14.00 7.91 -7.93
C LYS A 13 14.23 8.41 -6.49
N LEU A 14 15.04 9.45 -6.31
CA LEU A 14 15.38 10.04 -5.00
C LEU A 14 14.38 11.11 -4.53
N ARG A 15 13.73 11.88 -5.43
CA ARG A 15 12.68 12.86 -5.06
C ARG A 15 11.36 12.23 -4.60
N LYS A 16 11.10 10.97 -4.92
CA LYS A 16 9.82 10.30 -4.59
C LYS A 16 9.67 9.92 -3.10
N LYS A 17 10.78 9.97 -2.35
CA LYS A 17 10.94 9.36 -1.01
C LYS A 17 10.25 10.10 0.15
N ASN A 18 9.53 11.19 -0.14
CA ASN A 18 8.85 12.02 0.86
C ASN A 18 7.59 12.74 0.33
N MET A 19 7.11 12.43 -0.88
CA MET A 19 5.88 13.05 -1.37
C MET A 19 4.70 12.59 -0.53
N LYS A 20 3.88 13.56 -0.08
CA LYS A 20 2.60 13.24 0.54
C LYS A 20 1.65 12.80 -0.57
N ILE A 21 0.71 11.92 -0.24
CA ILE A 21 -0.27 11.45 -1.24
C ILE A 21 -1.07 12.62 -1.84
N LYS A 22 -1.29 13.68 -1.07
CA LYS A 22 -1.93 14.91 -1.56
C LYS A 22 -1.13 15.65 -2.63
N ASP A 23 0.18 15.40 -2.74
CA ASP A 23 1.05 16.01 -3.74
C ASP A 23 0.97 15.28 -5.09
N LEU A 24 0.36 14.08 -5.11
CA LEU A 24 0.05 13.38 -6.36
C LEU A 24 -1.12 14.08 -7.09
N PRO A 25 -1.11 14.08 -8.44
CA PRO A 25 -2.28 14.43 -9.23
C PRO A 25 -3.49 13.68 -8.71
N LYS A 26 -4.65 14.34 -8.61
CA LYS A 26 -5.86 13.73 -8.03
C LYS A 26 -6.16 12.35 -8.63
N ILE A 27 -6.02 12.20 -9.95
CA ILE A 27 -6.26 10.95 -10.68
C ILE A 27 -5.28 9.81 -10.35
N GLU A 28 -4.11 10.12 -9.78
CA GLU A 28 -3.10 9.14 -9.36
C GLU A 28 -3.21 8.79 -7.87
N ARG A 29 -4.03 9.51 -7.11
CA ARG A 29 -4.24 9.19 -5.69
C ARG A 29 -5.05 7.90 -5.58
N PRO A 30 -4.71 6.97 -4.68
CA PRO A 30 -5.31 5.64 -4.68
C PRO A 30 -6.85 5.63 -4.58
N ARG A 31 -7.46 6.46 -3.74
CA ARG A 31 -8.92 6.46 -3.56
C ARG A 31 -9.64 7.02 -4.79
N GLU A 32 -9.13 8.11 -5.32
CA GLU A 32 -9.67 8.76 -6.50
C GLU A 32 -9.49 7.87 -7.75
N LYS A 33 -8.33 7.20 -7.85
CA LYS A 33 -8.06 6.21 -8.89
C LYS A 33 -8.98 4.99 -8.78
N LEU A 34 -9.26 4.51 -7.57
CA LEU A 34 -10.23 3.43 -7.32
C LEU A 34 -11.61 3.79 -7.87
N VAL A 35 -12.09 5.00 -7.57
CA VAL A 35 -13.40 5.48 -8.07
C VAL A 35 -13.40 5.67 -9.58
N ALA A 36 -12.32 6.22 -10.16
CA ALA A 36 -12.27 6.55 -11.58
C ALA A 36 -11.97 5.36 -12.50
N LYS A 37 -11.26 4.34 -12.00
CA LYS A 37 -10.72 3.25 -12.84
C LYS A 37 -11.00 1.85 -12.31
N GLY A 38 -11.66 1.68 -11.17
CA GLY A 38 -11.89 0.35 -10.59
C GLY A 38 -10.67 -0.22 -9.86
N ALA A 39 -10.90 -1.25 -9.04
CA ALA A 39 -9.91 -1.87 -8.15
C ALA A 39 -8.84 -2.66 -8.91
N GLU A 40 -9.19 -3.24 -10.05
CA GLU A 40 -8.33 -4.00 -10.95
C GLU A 40 -7.20 -3.16 -11.55
N ASN A 41 -7.37 -1.85 -11.60
CA ASN A 41 -6.36 -0.91 -12.10
C ASN A 41 -5.38 -0.43 -11.01
N LEU A 42 -5.54 -0.90 -9.77
CA LEU A 42 -4.66 -0.57 -8.65
C LEU A 42 -3.63 -1.67 -8.42
N LYS A 43 -2.45 -1.25 -8.00
CA LYS A 43 -1.43 -2.17 -7.46
C LYS A 43 -1.87 -2.65 -6.08
N ASP A 44 -1.38 -3.82 -5.68
CA ASP A 44 -1.58 -4.35 -4.31
C ASP A 44 -1.20 -3.33 -3.22
N SER A 45 -0.11 -2.56 -3.43
CA SER A 45 0.31 -1.54 -2.48
C SER A 45 -0.62 -0.33 -2.43
N GLU A 46 -1.32 -0.01 -3.52
CA GLU A 46 -2.34 1.04 -3.56
C GLU A 46 -3.60 0.56 -2.84
N LEU A 47 -4.04 -0.69 -3.06
CA LEU A 47 -5.17 -1.28 -2.34
C LEU A 47 -4.92 -1.30 -0.82
N LEU A 48 -3.75 -1.79 -0.41
CA LEU A 48 -3.34 -1.82 0.98
C LEU A 48 -3.22 -0.40 1.57
N ALA A 49 -2.74 0.56 0.77
CA ALA A 49 -2.65 1.95 1.21
C ALA A 49 -4.02 2.61 1.43
N ILE A 50 -5.04 2.24 0.65
CA ILE A 50 -6.41 2.70 0.86
C ILE A 50 -6.92 2.22 2.22
N LEU A 51 -6.72 0.94 2.53
CA LEU A 51 -7.10 0.35 3.82
C LEU A 51 -6.42 1.09 4.98
N PHE A 52 -5.12 1.37 4.88
CA PHE A 52 -4.38 2.06 5.95
C PHE A 52 -4.71 3.53 6.12
N ARG A 53 -5.30 4.17 5.11
CA ARG A 53 -5.76 5.58 5.06
C ARG A 53 -4.67 6.65 5.19
N THR A 54 -3.67 6.45 6.05
CA THR A 54 -2.67 7.45 6.43
C THR A 54 -1.28 6.83 6.54
N GLY A 55 -0.26 7.66 6.25
CA GLY A 55 1.14 7.28 6.40
C GLY A 55 1.64 7.46 7.84
N LYS A 56 2.96 7.43 8.01
CA LYS A 56 3.64 7.79 9.27
C LYS A 56 4.57 8.98 9.00
N ALA A 57 5.02 9.67 10.05
CA ALA A 57 6.07 10.67 9.92
C ALA A 57 7.27 10.11 9.12
N GLY A 58 7.63 10.79 8.03
CA GLY A 58 8.75 10.42 7.15
C GLY A 58 8.48 9.28 6.15
N LYS A 59 7.28 8.70 6.09
CA LYS A 59 6.92 7.70 5.06
C LYS A 59 5.45 7.82 4.67
N ASN A 60 5.18 7.92 3.37
CA ASN A 60 3.79 7.91 2.91
C ASN A 60 3.18 6.50 2.98
N VAL A 61 1.85 6.43 2.92
CA VAL A 61 1.12 5.17 3.11
C VAL A 61 1.39 4.15 1.99
N ILE A 62 1.65 4.60 0.76
CA ILE A 62 2.00 3.72 -0.36
C ILE A 62 3.39 3.10 -0.13
N GLU A 63 4.34 3.85 0.41
CA GLU A 63 5.67 3.35 0.76
C GLU A 63 5.60 2.33 1.89
N ILE A 64 4.78 2.59 2.92
CA ILE A 64 4.55 1.64 4.02
C ILE A 64 3.95 0.34 3.47
N ALA A 65 2.88 0.43 2.69
CA ALA A 65 2.24 -0.72 2.05
C ALA A 65 3.21 -1.49 1.15
N SER A 66 4.02 -0.80 0.34
CA SER A 66 5.01 -1.41 -0.53
C SER A 66 6.12 -2.12 0.26
N GLN A 67 6.59 -1.54 1.37
CA GLN A 67 7.59 -2.17 2.24
C GLN A 67 7.06 -3.43 2.94
N ILE A 68 5.79 -3.41 3.35
CA ILE A 68 5.15 -4.58 3.97
C ILE A 68 5.03 -5.71 2.94
N LEU A 69 4.53 -5.41 1.74
CA LEU A 69 4.35 -6.41 0.68
C LEU A 69 5.68 -6.95 0.12
N ALA A 70 6.76 -6.17 0.22
CA ALA A 70 8.10 -6.64 -0.15
C ALA A 70 8.67 -7.67 0.85
N LYS A 71 8.23 -7.65 2.12
CA LYS A 71 8.72 -8.55 3.18
C LYS A 71 7.75 -9.68 3.51
N HIS A 72 6.47 -9.49 3.23
CA HIS A 72 5.40 -10.41 3.58
C HIS A 72 4.51 -10.64 2.36
N SER A 73 4.39 -11.90 1.94
CA SER A 73 3.43 -12.25 0.90
C SER A 73 2.00 -12.04 1.38
N LYS A 74 1.06 -11.80 0.44
CA LYS A 74 -0.37 -11.65 0.74
C LYS A 74 -0.93 -12.85 1.52
N LYS A 75 -0.52 -14.06 1.13
CA LYS A 75 -0.89 -15.31 1.83
C LYS A 75 -0.41 -15.31 3.28
N ARG A 76 0.82 -14.86 3.54
CA ARG A 76 1.35 -14.77 4.90
C ARG A 76 0.59 -13.74 5.73
N LEU A 77 0.27 -12.57 5.16
CA LEU A 77 -0.52 -11.54 5.85
C LEU A 77 -1.91 -12.06 6.26
N LEU A 78 -2.57 -12.85 5.40
CA LEU A 78 -3.89 -13.46 5.67
C LEU A 78 -3.89 -14.45 6.85
N GLN A 79 -2.73 -14.98 7.22
CA GLN A 79 -2.54 -15.97 8.30
C GLN A 79 -2.03 -15.36 9.60
N MET A 80 -1.64 -14.08 9.59
CA MET A 80 -1.06 -13.43 10.76
C MET A 80 -2.12 -13.10 11.81
N THR A 81 -1.75 -13.30 13.08
CA THR A 81 -2.57 -12.84 14.20
C THR A 81 -2.42 -11.34 14.42
N TYR A 82 -3.28 -10.75 15.26
CA TYR A 82 -3.10 -9.37 15.72
C TYR A 82 -1.68 -9.12 16.25
N GLN A 83 -1.16 -10.04 17.07
CA GLN A 83 0.15 -9.93 17.70
C GLN A 83 1.31 -9.98 16.69
N ASP A 84 1.12 -10.70 15.58
CA ASP A 84 2.11 -10.72 14.50
C ASP A 84 2.09 -9.42 13.69
N LEU A 85 0.88 -8.91 13.40
CA LEU A 85 0.69 -7.70 12.61
C LEU A 85 1.26 -6.46 13.30
N VAL A 86 1.02 -6.27 14.59
CA VAL A 86 1.52 -5.08 15.32
C VAL A 86 3.05 -5.07 15.50
N LYS A 87 3.71 -6.22 15.32
CA LYS A 87 5.19 -6.31 15.29
C LYS A 87 5.77 -5.82 13.97
N ILE A 88 4.96 -5.70 12.91
CA ILE A 88 5.42 -5.21 11.61
C ILE A 88 5.56 -3.70 11.66
N GLY A 89 6.79 -3.22 11.43
CA GLY A 89 7.07 -1.79 11.35
C GLY A 89 6.18 -1.08 10.31
N GLY A 90 5.34 -0.16 10.78
CA GLY A 90 4.39 0.57 9.94
C GLY A 90 2.93 0.15 10.12
N ILE A 91 2.67 -0.95 10.84
CA ILE A 91 1.34 -1.40 11.25
C ILE A 91 1.17 -1.06 12.74
N ASP A 92 0.22 -0.19 13.04
CA ASP A 92 -0.25 0.07 14.40
C ASP A 92 -1.52 -0.74 14.69
N SER A 93 -2.05 -0.63 15.91
CA SER A 93 -3.28 -1.33 16.30
C SER A 93 -4.43 -1.06 15.32
N ALA A 94 -4.60 0.19 14.87
CA ALA A 94 -5.66 0.55 13.92
C ALA A 94 -5.48 -0.12 12.55
N LYS A 95 -4.27 -0.13 11.99
CA LYS A 95 -3.99 -0.82 10.71
C LYS A 95 -4.12 -2.33 10.84
N ALA A 96 -3.74 -2.90 11.98
CA ALA A 96 -3.89 -4.33 12.24
C ALA A 96 -5.36 -4.75 12.28
N THR A 97 -6.22 -4.01 13.00
CA THR A 97 -7.66 -4.32 13.07
C THR A 97 -8.35 -4.18 11.71
N ILE A 98 -7.98 -3.16 10.92
CA ILE A 98 -8.49 -2.99 9.56
C ILE A 98 -8.14 -4.20 8.68
N LEU A 99 -6.91 -4.71 8.75
CA LEU A 99 -6.51 -5.88 7.97
C LEU A 99 -7.27 -7.14 8.39
N LEU A 100 -7.36 -7.40 9.69
CA LEU A 100 -8.08 -8.56 10.20
C LEU A 100 -9.54 -8.52 9.75
N ALA A 101 -10.20 -7.38 9.87
CA ALA A 101 -11.58 -7.20 9.41
C ALA A 101 -11.72 -7.40 7.89
N ALA A 102 -10.84 -6.81 7.09
CA ALA A 102 -10.87 -6.94 5.63
C ALA A 102 -10.66 -8.39 5.17
N PHE A 103 -9.73 -9.11 5.80
CA PHE A 103 -9.43 -10.50 5.49
C PHE A 103 -10.55 -11.44 5.91
N GLU A 104 -11.11 -11.24 7.10
CA GLU A 104 -12.26 -12.02 7.57
C GLU A 104 -13.46 -11.83 6.66
N LEU A 105 -13.76 -10.59 6.26
CA LEU A 105 -14.84 -10.30 5.32
C LEU A 105 -14.63 -10.99 3.96
N ALA A 106 -13.41 -10.95 3.43
CA ALA A 106 -13.07 -11.62 2.17
C ALA A 106 -13.19 -13.15 2.28
N LYS A 107 -12.77 -13.75 3.40
CA LYS A 107 -12.92 -15.20 3.62
C LYS A 107 -14.40 -15.60 3.62
N ARG A 108 -15.23 -14.90 4.41
CA ARG A 108 -16.68 -15.17 4.45
C ARG A 108 -17.34 -15.02 3.09
N ALA A 109 -16.98 -13.98 2.34
CA ALA A 109 -17.52 -13.78 1.00
C ALA A 109 -17.17 -14.89 0.01
N LEU A 110 -16.04 -15.58 0.19
CA LEU A 110 -15.62 -16.72 -0.63
C LEU A 110 -16.18 -18.06 -0.14
N GLU A 111 -16.61 -18.14 1.12
CA GLU A 111 -17.28 -19.31 1.71
C GLU A 111 -18.79 -19.32 1.44
N VAL A 112 -19.37 -18.18 1.07
CA VAL A 112 -20.76 -18.08 0.65
C VAL A 112 -20.91 -18.85 -0.67
N ASN A 113 -21.40 -20.08 -0.56
CA ASN A 113 -22.03 -20.78 -1.67
C ASN A 113 -23.43 -20.18 -1.83
N ASP A 114 -23.58 -19.21 -2.74
CA ASP A 114 -24.89 -18.77 -3.23
C ASP A 114 -25.48 -19.80 -4.21
#